data_AF-A0A8C6VP38-F1
#
_entry.id   AF-A0A8C6VP38-F1
#
_cell.length_a   1.000
_cell.length_b   1.000
_cell.length_c   1.000
_cell.angle_alpha   90.00
_cell.angle_beta   90.00
_cell.angle_gamma   90.00
#
_symmetry.space_group_name_H-M   'P 1'
#
loop_
_entity.id
_entity.type
_entity.pdbx_description
1 polymer ?
#
loop_
_entity_poly.entity_id
_entity_poly.type
_entity_poly.pdbx_seq_one_letter_code
_entity_poly.pdbx_strand_id
1 'polypeptide(L)'
;ILPTTLCWPSHEMSKMCPPPKKRERKKRWRGDFEITNPGAVAGLIGEPVCGGIFSNLDGKMTMQNLNDRLASYLDKVRCLEEENAELECRIREFYAKQGPLCEPKDYSHYHQQIEDLKNQLICASVENNKLLLCIDNSKLTADDFRSKYETECCLRQNVEADINGLHQILDQLTACRSDLDIQCENLQDELCCLRKNHEEVRVIISPFNKI
;
A
#
# COMPACT_ATOMS: atom_id res chain seq x y z
N ILE A 1 21.42 4.73 23.79
CA ILE A 1 20.43 5.81 23.66
C ILE A 1 19.48 5.39 22.53
N LEU A 2 18.28 4.92 22.89
CA LEU A 2 17.15 4.77 21.96
C LEU A 2 16.47 6.14 21.80
N PRO A 3 15.79 6.36 20.66
CA PRO A 3 14.32 6.35 20.71
C PRO A 3 13.73 5.49 19.57
N THR A 4 12.88 4.51 19.86
CA THR A 4 11.40 4.57 19.95
C THR A 4 10.64 4.91 18.66
N THR A 5 9.67 4.02 18.37
CA THR A 5 8.41 4.17 17.63
C THR A 5 8.41 4.28 16.11
N LEU A 6 8.31 3.11 15.45
CA LEU A 6 7.25 2.90 14.46
C LEU A 6 6.41 1.70 14.91
N CYS A 7 5.61 1.96 15.94
CA CYS A 7 4.46 1.16 16.29
C CYS A 7 3.44 1.36 15.18
N TRP A 8 3.34 0.41 14.25
CA TRP A 8 2.17 0.33 13.38
C TRP A 8 0.97 -0.01 14.27
N PRO A 9 -0.12 0.79 14.24
CA PRO A 9 -1.24 0.55 15.14
C PRO A 9 -1.93 -0.77 14.79
N SER A 10 -1.84 -1.76 15.67
CA SER A 10 -2.68 -2.98 15.66
C SER A 10 -4.19 -2.70 15.77
N HIS A 11 -4.60 -1.43 15.80
CA HIS A 11 -5.98 -0.99 15.97
C HIS A 11 -6.76 -0.89 14.64
N GLU A 12 -6.12 -1.10 13.49
CA GLU A 12 -6.76 -0.89 12.18
C GLU A 12 -7.15 -2.18 11.45
N MET A 13 -6.63 -3.35 11.87
CA MET A 13 -7.04 -4.64 11.32
C MET A 13 -8.42 -5.12 11.79
N SER A 14 -9.01 -4.48 12.81
CA SER A 14 -10.36 -4.81 13.30
C SER A 14 -11.48 -4.21 12.43
N LYS A 15 -11.16 -3.33 11.47
CA LYS A 15 -12.16 -2.68 10.59
C LYS A 15 -12.40 -3.39 9.24
N MET A 16 -11.65 -4.46 8.95
CA MET A 16 -11.72 -5.16 7.65
C MET A 16 -12.64 -6.40 7.64
N CYS A 17 -13.29 -6.73 8.76
CA CYS A 17 -14.31 -7.77 8.79
C CYS A 17 -15.68 -7.17 8.42
N PRO A 18 -16.33 -7.60 7.31
CA PRO A 18 -17.71 -7.20 7.05
C PRO A 18 -18.61 -7.71 8.20
N PRO A 19 -19.56 -6.90 8.69
CA PRO A 19 -20.46 -7.35 9.75
C PRO A 19 -21.32 -8.52 9.27
N PRO A 20 -21.67 -9.48 10.14
CA PRO A 20 -22.58 -10.55 9.78
C PRO A 20 -23.92 -9.95 9.37
N LYS A 21 -24.38 -10.27 8.14
CA LYS A 21 -25.69 -9.88 7.64
C LYS A 21 -26.76 -10.32 8.65
N LYS A 22 -27.42 -9.37 9.31
CA LYS A 22 -28.63 -9.61 10.09
C LYS A 22 -29.68 -10.17 9.12
N ARG A 23 -29.86 -11.49 9.14
CA ARG A 23 -30.94 -12.15 8.42
C ARG A 23 -32.21 -11.84 9.21
N GLU A 24 -32.91 -10.77 8.81
CA GLU A 24 -34.24 -10.45 9.31
C GLU A 24 -35.16 -11.65 9.08
N ARG A 25 -35.36 -12.45 10.12
CA ARG A 25 -36.52 -13.34 10.18
C ARG A 25 -37.72 -12.46 10.49
N LYS A 26 -38.40 -12.01 9.44
CA LYS A 26 -39.79 -11.53 9.49
C LYS A 26 -40.61 -12.56 10.27
N LYS A 27 -40.95 -12.23 11.52
CA LYS A 27 -41.96 -12.95 12.28
C LYS A 27 -43.31 -12.65 11.61
N ARG A 28 -43.76 -13.54 10.74
CA ARG A 28 -45.17 -13.58 10.31
C ARG A 28 -45.93 -14.45 11.30
N TRP A 29 -46.27 -13.87 12.44
CA TRP A 29 -47.42 -14.33 13.22
C TRP A 29 -48.65 -13.73 12.56
N ARG A 30 -49.37 -14.55 11.78
CA ARG A 30 -50.77 -14.28 11.45
C ARG A 30 -51.58 -15.26 12.26
N GLY A 31 -51.89 -14.86 13.48
CA GLY A 31 -53.03 -15.37 14.23
C GLY A 31 -53.96 -14.19 14.40
N ASP A 32 -54.97 -14.10 13.55
CA ASP A 32 -56.04 -13.12 13.69
C ASP A 32 -56.85 -13.53 14.93
N PHE A 33 -56.67 -12.78 16.02
CA PHE A 33 -57.42 -12.92 17.26
C PHE A 33 -58.43 -11.78 17.32
N GLU A 34 -59.57 -11.98 16.65
CA GLU A 34 -60.74 -11.11 16.82
C GLU A 34 -61.51 -11.54 18.07
N ILE A 35 -61.57 -10.66 19.07
CA ILE A 35 -62.54 -10.74 20.15
C ILE A 35 -63.75 -9.92 19.68
N THR A 36 -64.82 -10.60 19.26
CA THR A 36 -66.11 -9.95 19.01
C THR A 36 -67.10 -10.45 20.06
N ASN A 37 -67.38 -9.57 21.04
CA ASN A 37 -68.54 -9.67 21.93
C ASN A 37 -69.81 -9.32 21.14
N PRO A 38 -70.91 -10.11 21.22
CA PRO A 38 -72.23 -9.63 20.86
C PRO A 38 -73.06 -9.36 22.11
N GLY A 39 -73.42 -8.10 22.32
CA GLY A 39 -74.43 -7.68 23.29
C GLY A 39 -75.17 -6.44 22.82
N ALA A 40 -76.50 -6.59 22.65
CA ALA A 40 -77.57 -5.57 22.65
C ALA A 40 -77.67 -4.63 21.42
N VAL A 41 -78.81 -4.16 20.88
CA VAL A 41 -80.29 -4.34 20.99
C VAL A 41 -80.90 -3.49 19.84
N ALA A 42 -82.06 -3.87 19.26
CA ALA A 42 -83.17 -2.97 18.87
C ALA A 42 -84.18 -3.65 17.92
N GLY A 43 -85.48 -3.58 18.24
CA GLY A 43 -86.57 -3.74 17.28
C GLY A 43 -87.75 -4.60 17.72
N LEU A 44 -88.72 -3.99 18.41
CA LEU A 44 -90.05 -4.53 18.77
C LEU A 44 -90.96 -4.71 17.53
N ILE A 45 -91.82 -5.75 17.55
CA ILE A 45 -93.31 -5.72 17.47
C ILE A 45 -93.82 -7.14 17.14
N GLY A 46 -94.73 -7.69 17.97
CA GLY A 46 -95.65 -8.78 17.59
C GLY A 46 -95.71 -10.01 18.50
N GLU A 47 -96.53 -9.95 19.55
CA GLU A 47 -97.02 -11.07 20.39
C GLU A 47 -98.01 -12.01 19.65
N PRO A 48 -98.55 -13.11 20.25
CA PRO A 48 -98.12 -13.87 21.45
C PRO A 48 -98.20 -15.41 21.24
N VAL A 49 -97.53 -16.21 22.09
CA VAL A 49 -98.17 -17.36 22.77
C VAL A 49 -97.45 -17.57 24.11
N CYS A 50 -98.24 -17.53 25.17
CA CYS A 50 -97.86 -17.74 26.56
C CYS A 50 -97.48 -19.21 26.82
N GLY A 51 -96.40 -19.45 27.57
CA GLY A 51 -96.14 -20.78 28.11
C GLY A 51 -94.74 -21.00 28.70
N GLY A 52 -94.60 -20.75 30.00
CA GLY A 52 -93.76 -21.62 30.85
C GLY A 52 -92.47 -21.05 31.43
N ILE A 53 -92.47 -20.95 32.77
CA ILE A 53 -91.34 -21.25 33.68
C ILE A 53 -90.12 -20.31 33.60
N PHE A 54 -90.16 -19.18 34.31
CA PHE A 54 -88.98 -18.31 34.53
C PHE A 54 -88.74 -18.04 36.02
N SER A 55 -88.02 -18.96 36.66
CA SER A 55 -87.28 -18.70 37.91
C SER A 55 -86.19 -19.72 38.24
N ASN A 56 -85.99 -20.77 37.41
CA ASN A 56 -84.96 -21.82 37.63
C ASN A 56 -83.90 -21.91 36.51
N LEU A 57 -83.94 -21.05 35.48
CA LEU A 57 -83.08 -21.15 34.30
C LEU A 57 -81.77 -20.35 34.42
N ASP A 58 -81.79 -19.16 35.05
CA ASP A 58 -80.61 -18.27 35.07
C ASP A 58 -79.43 -18.84 35.86
N GLY A 59 -79.67 -19.46 37.03
CA GLY A 59 -78.61 -20.07 37.83
C GLY A 59 -78.01 -21.33 37.20
N LYS A 60 -78.80 -22.08 36.42
CA LYS A 60 -78.33 -23.28 35.70
C LYS A 60 -77.61 -22.93 34.41
N MET A 61 -78.11 -21.95 33.66
CA MET A 61 -77.50 -21.46 32.42
C MET A 61 -76.14 -20.79 32.70
N THR A 62 -76.03 -20.04 33.80
CA THR A 62 -74.76 -19.44 34.24
C THR A 62 -73.75 -20.50 34.69
N MET A 63 -74.18 -21.52 35.44
CA MET A 63 -73.32 -22.65 35.80
C MET A 63 -72.89 -23.49 34.59
N GLN A 64 -73.76 -23.65 33.60
CA GLN A 64 -73.43 -24.35 32.36
C GLN A 64 -72.42 -23.55 31.53
N ASN A 65 -72.58 -22.23 31.40
CA ASN A 65 -71.62 -21.37 30.72
C ASN A 65 -70.23 -21.40 31.37
N LEU A 66 -70.17 -21.40 32.71
CA LEU A 66 -68.92 -21.54 33.45
C LEU A 66 -68.26 -22.91 33.23
N ASN A 67 -69.05 -23.98 33.24
CA ASN A 67 -68.57 -25.32 32.96
C ASN A 67 -68.09 -25.49 31.51
N ASP A 68 -68.79 -24.91 30.54
CA ASP A 68 -68.40 -24.94 29.12
C ASP A 68 -67.09 -24.15 28.90
N ARG A 69 -66.94 -23.03 29.60
CA ARG A 69 -65.70 -22.24 29.58
C ARG A 69 -64.55 -23.00 30.26
N LEU A 70 -64.79 -23.68 31.38
CA LEU A 70 -63.82 -24.54 32.04
C LEU A 70 -63.39 -25.71 31.14
N ALA A 71 -64.33 -26.36 30.47
CA ALA A 71 -64.06 -27.43 29.51
C ALA A 71 -63.20 -26.92 28.35
N SER A 72 -63.53 -25.75 27.78
CA SER A 72 -62.72 -25.10 26.75
C SER A 72 -61.31 -24.74 27.23
N TYR A 73 -61.14 -24.30 28.48
CA TYR A 73 -59.82 -24.06 29.07
C TYR A 73 -59.03 -25.36 29.25
N LEU A 74 -59.66 -26.44 29.72
CA LEU A 74 -59.01 -27.74 29.89
C LEU A 74 -58.58 -28.34 28.55
N ASP A 75 -59.42 -28.24 27.51
CA ASP A 75 -59.05 -28.66 26.16
C ASP A 75 -57.89 -27.83 25.61
N LYS A 76 -57.87 -26.51 25.87
CA LYS A 76 -56.75 -25.64 25.46
C LYS A 76 -55.45 -25.95 26.20
N VAL A 77 -55.52 -26.28 27.49
CA VAL A 77 -54.35 -26.73 28.26
C VAL A 77 -53.83 -28.04 27.69
N ARG A 78 -54.71 -29.00 27.37
CA ARG A 78 -54.32 -30.28 26.76
C ARG A 78 -53.63 -30.09 25.40
N CYS A 79 -54.18 -29.25 24.53
CA CYS A 79 -53.53 -28.93 23.25
C CYS A 79 -52.17 -28.25 23.41
N LEU A 80 -52.03 -27.32 24.37
CA LEU A 80 -50.74 -26.66 24.62
C LEU A 80 -49.70 -27.61 25.23
N GLU A 81 -50.12 -28.56 26.06
CA GLU A 81 -49.25 -29.61 26.60
C GLU A 81 -48.76 -30.55 25.49
N GLU A 82 -49.65 -30.95 24.58
CA GLU A 82 -49.29 -31.74 23.39
C GLU A 82 -48.32 -30.99 22.46
N GLU A 83 -48.61 -29.72 22.14
CA GLU A 83 -47.72 -28.88 21.34
C GLU A 83 -46.35 -28.66 22.01
N ASN A 84 -46.31 -28.45 23.32
CA ASN A 84 -45.06 -28.33 24.07
C ASN A 84 -44.27 -29.64 24.06
N ALA A 85 -44.93 -30.79 24.24
CA ALA A 85 -44.29 -32.09 24.17
C ALA A 85 -43.69 -32.34 22.77
N GLU A 86 -44.39 -31.96 21.70
CA GLU A 86 -43.86 -32.03 20.34
C GLU A 86 -42.65 -31.11 20.13
N LEU A 87 -42.72 -29.86 20.61
CA LEU A 87 -41.62 -28.90 20.49
C LEU A 87 -40.39 -29.38 21.25
N GLU A 88 -40.55 -29.91 22.46
CA GLU A 88 -39.46 -30.50 23.22
C GLU A 88 -38.84 -31.69 22.51
N CYS A 89 -39.66 -32.55 21.90
CA CYS A 89 -39.17 -33.69 21.12
C CYS A 89 -38.35 -33.21 19.92
N ARG A 90 -38.84 -32.21 19.17
CA ARG A 90 -38.10 -31.61 18.04
C ARG A 90 -36.80 -30.94 18.46
N ILE A 91 -36.77 -30.30 19.63
CA ILE A 91 -35.54 -29.72 20.20
C ILE A 91 -34.55 -30.83 20.53
N ARG A 92 -34.98 -31.88 21.23
CA ARG A 92 -34.14 -33.04 21.58
C ARG A 92 -33.59 -33.72 20.33
N GLU A 93 -34.43 -33.95 19.32
CA GLU A 93 -34.00 -34.49 18.03
C GLU A 93 -33.01 -33.57 17.30
N PHE A 94 -33.22 -32.25 17.34
CA PHE A 94 -32.31 -31.29 16.71
C PHE A 94 -30.92 -31.36 17.36
N TYR A 95 -30.85 -31.41 18.70
CA TYR A 95 -29.58 -31.56 19.41
C TYR A 95 -28.94 -32.95 19.19
N ALA A 96 -29.74 -34.01 19.09
CA ALA A 96 -29.23 -35.35 18.78
C ALA A 96 -28.68 -35.46 17.35
N LYS A 97 -29.37 -34.87 16.36
CA LYS A 97 -28.97 -34.85 14.94
C LYS A 97 -27.79 -33.92 14.67
N GLN A 98 -27.67 -32.83 15.42
CA GLN A 98 -26.55 -31.89 15.30
C GLN A 98 -25.29 -32.36 16.04
N GLY A 99 -25.37 -33.46 16.81
CA GLY A 99 -24.28 -33.91 17.68
C GLY A 99 -23.87 -32.83 18.71
N PRO A 100 -22.84 -33.07 19.53
CA PRO A 100 -22.21 -31.98 20.26
C PRO A 100 -21.84 -30.92 19.24
N LEU A 101 -22.26 -29.67 19.45
CA LEU A 101 -21.99 -28.53 18.57
C LEU A 101 -20.48 -28.18 18.45
N CYS A 102 -19.59 -29.11 18.81
CA CYS A 102 -18.19 -28.90 19.07
C CYS A 102 -17.38 -30.21 18.92
N GLU A 103 -17.54 -30.95 17.83
CA GLU A 103 -16.33 -31.54 17.24
C GLU A 103 -15.48 -30.36 16.76
N PRO A 104 -14.24 -30.15 17.25
CA PRO A 104 -13.41 -29.07 16.78
C PRO A 104 -13.20 -29.29 15.29
N LYS A 105 -13.78 -28.45 14.44
CA LYS A 105 -13.44 -28.44 13.02
C LYS A 105 -11.95 -28.18 12.95
N ASP A 106 -11.18 -29.17 12.50
CA ASP A 106 -9.73 -29.07 12.41
C ASP A 106 -9.32 -28.07 11.33
N TYR A 107 -9.23 -26.78 11.69
CA TYR A 107 -8.74 -25.70 10.83
C TYR A 107 -7.21 -25.69 10.69
N SER A 108 -6.53 -26.70 11.24
CA SER A 108 -5.06 -26.81 11.26
C SER A 108 -4.42 -26.61 9.88
N HIS A 109 -5.02 -27.18 8.83
CA HIS A 109 -4.54 -27.02 7.46
C HIS A 109 -4.58 -25.56 6.95
N TYR A 110 -5.63 -24.80 7.28
CA TYR A 110 -5.70 -23.38 6.91
C TYR A 110 -4.67 -22.56 7.68
N HIS A 111 -4.39 -22.90 8.94
CA HIS A 111 -3.36 -22.23 9.71
C HIS A 111 -1.95 -22.44 9.11
N GLN A 112 -1.64 -23.68 8.69
CA GLN A 112 -0.39 -23.98 7.99
C GLN A 112 -0.26 -23.18 6.68
N GLN A 113 -1.30 -23.15 5.85
CA GLN A 113 -1.28 -22.35 4.61
C GLN A 113 -1.09 -20.85 4.86
N ILE A 114 -1.73 -20.30 5.90
CA ILE A 114 -1.58 -18.89 6.27
C ILE A 114 -0.14 -18.62 6.73
N GLU A 115 0.47 -19.54 7.48
CA GLU A 115 1.85 -19.42 7.94
C GLU A 115 2.84 -19.51 6.78
N ASP A 116 2.65 -20.45 5.85
CA ASP A 116 3.47 -20.56 4.64
C ASP A 116 3.39 -19.28 3.79
N LEU A 117 2.20 -18.73 3.59
CA LEU A 117 2.02 -17.48 2.85
C LEU A 117 2.68 -16.28 3.57
N LYS A 118 2.58 -16.22 4.90
CA LYS A 118 3.28 -15.19 5.69
C LYS A 118 4.80 -15.32 5.54
N ASN A 119 5.32 -16.54 5.60
CA ASN A 119 6.74 -16.81 5.43
C ASN A 119 7.21 -16.42 4.03
N GLN A 120 6.45 -16.76 2.99
CA GLN A 120 6.73 -16.31 1.61
C GLN A 120 6.74 -14.78 1.50
N LEU A 121 5.78 -14.10 2.11
CA LEU A 121 5.73 -12.63 2.12
C LEU A 121 6.96 -12.03 2.81
N ILE A 122 7.37 -12.59 3.95
CA ILE A 122 8.56 -12.13 4.68
C ILE A 122 9.82 -12.37 3.86
N CYS A 123 9.99 -13.57 3.27
CA CYS A 123 11.12 -13.89 2.41
C CYS A 123 11.19 -12.94 1.21
N ALA A 124 10.08 -12.74 0.50
CA ALA A 124 10.00 -11.83 -0.64
C ALA A 124 10.29 -10.38 -0.21
N SER A 125 9.83 -9.94 0.95
CA SER A 125 10.13 -8.61 1.49
C SER A 125 11.62 -8.44 1.80
N VAL A 126 12.25 -9.44 2.43
CA VAL A 126 13.69 -9.42 2.71
C VAL A 126 14.51 -9.42 1.41
N GLU A 127 14.14 -10.24 0.43
CA GLU A 127 14.78 -10.25 -0.89
C GLU A 127 14.64 -8.93 -1.62
N ASN A 128 13.45 -8.32 -1.60
CA ASN A 128 13.22 -7.00 -2.18
C ASN A 128 14.10 -5.93 -1.52
N ASN A 129 14.21 -5.94 -0.19
CA ASN A 129 15.11 -5.02 0.53
C ASN A 129 16.58 -5.26 0.17
N LYS A 130 17.03 -6.52 0.03
CA LYS A 130 18.39 -6.83 -0.44
C LYS A 130 18.64 -6.29 -1.84
N LEU A 131 17.70 -6.49 -2.77
CA LEU A 131 17.80 -5.96 -4.13
C LEU A 131 17.87 -4.43 -4.13
N LEU A 132 17.05 -3.77 -3.32
CA LEU A 132 17.07 -2.31 -3.18
C LEU A 132 18.44 -1.81 -2.70
N LEU A 133 19.02 -2.45 -1.68
CA LEU A 133 20.37 -2.12 -1.22
C LEU A 133 21.43 -2.36 -2.29
N CYS A 134 21.34 -3.44 -3.07
CA CYS A 134 22.26 -3.70 -4.19
C CYS A 134 22.14 -2.62 -5.27
N ILE A 135 20.92 -2.18 -5.58
CA ILE A 135 20.65 -1.10 -6.54
C ILE A 135 21.30 0.19 -6.04
N ASP A 136 21.08 0.56 -4.77
CA ASP A 136 21.62 1.79 -4.20
C ASP A 136 23.15 1.75 -4.11
N ASN A 137 23.73 0.61 -3.72
CA ASN A 137 25.18 0.43 -3.72
C ASN A 137 25.79 0.54 -5.14
N SER A 138 25.12 -0.05 -6.14
CA SER A 138 25.56 0.05 -7.54
C SER A 138 25.47 1.47 -8.06
N LYS A 139 24.41 2.22 -7.70
CA LYS A 139 24.25 3.64 -8.05
C LYS A 139 25.33 4.51 -7.41
N LEU A 140 25.58 4.34 -6.11
CA LEU A 140 26.64 5.08 -5.42
C LEU A 140 28.01 4.82 -6.06
N THR A 141 28.30 3.56 -6.38
CA THR A 141 29.55 3.20 -7.07
C THR A 141 29.64 3.83 -8.47
N ALA A 142 28.54 3.86 -9.22
CA ALA A 142 28.50 4.51 -10.53
C ALA A 142 28.68 6.04 -10.43
N ASP A 143 28.06 6.68 -9.43
CA ASP A 143 28.22 8.10 -9.17
C ASP A 143 29.65 8.45 -8.73
N ASP A 144 30.30 7.60 -7.93
CA ASP A 144 31.71 7.74 -7.56
C ASP A 144 32.62 7.69 -8.80
N PHE A 145 32.37 6.75 -9.72
CA PHE A 145 33.12 6.69 -10.97
C PHE A 145 32.85 7.88 -11.88
N ARG A 146 31.62 8.37 -11.95
CA ARG A 146 31.28 9.59 -12.71
C ARG A 146 32.04 10.79 -12.17
N SER A 147 32.00 11.02 -10.86
CA SER A 147 32.71 12.13 -10.22
C SER A 147 34.22 12.06 -10.47
N LYS A 148 34.82 10.88 -10.29
CA LYS A 148 36.25 10.66 -10.60
C LYS A 148 36.57 10.95 -12.07
N TYR A 149 35.72 10.50 -12.99
CA TYR A 149 35.91 10.76 -14.41
C TYR A 149 35.85 12.26 -14.73
N GLU A 150 34.90 13.00 -14.15
CA GLU A 150 34.78 14.44 -14.34
C GLU A 150 36.03 15.17 -13.81
N THR A 151 36.54 14.78 -12.63
CA THR A 151 37.77 15.36 -12.08
C THR A 151 38.99 15.08 -12.95
N GLU A 152 39.17 13.84 -13.41
CA GLU A 152 40.29 13.47 -14.29
C GLU A 152 40.20 14.14 -15.66
N CYS A 153 39.00 14.29 -16.21
CA CYS A 153 38.77 14.99 -17.47
C CYS A 153 39.17 16.48 -17.35
N CYS A 154 38.80 17.13 -16.24
CA CYS A 154 39.20 18.50 -15.94
C CYS A 154 40.73 18.63 -15.81
N LEU A 155 41.37 17.72 -15.06
CA LEU A 155 42.84 17.69 -14.93
C LEU A 155 43.51 17.50 -16.30
N ARG A 156 43.02 16.58 -17.13
CA ARG A 156 43.52 16.36 -18.49
C ARG A 156 43.41 17.63 -19.34
N GLN A 157 42.28 18.33 -19.31
CA GLN A 157 42.09 19.57 -20.05
C GLN A 157 43.08 20.67 -19.62
N ASN A 158 43.35 20.79 -18.31
CA ASN A 158 44.34 21.74 -17.80
C ASN A 158 45.75 21.40 -18.30
N VAL A 159 46.15 20.12 -18.21
CA VAL A 159 47.46 19.66 -18.73
C VAL A 159 47.57 19.89 -20.24
N GLU A 160 46.50 19.65 -21.00
CA GLU A 160 46.47 19.91 -22.44
C GLU A 160 46.60 21.41 -22.75
N ALA A 161 45.98 22.28 -21.95
CA ALA A 161 46.15 23.73 -22.08
C ALA A 161 47.61 24.15 -21.79
N ASP A 162 48.22 23.60 -20.75
CA ASP A 162 49.62 23.87 -20.40
C ASP A 162 50.58 23.40 -21.51
N ILE A 163 50.38 22.19 -22.06
CA ILE A 163 51.16 21.67 -23.19
C ILE A 163 51.05 22.59 -24.41
N ASN A 164 49.84 23.03 -24.74
CA ASN A 164 49.63 23.95 -25.86
C ASN A 164 50.31 25.31 -25.62
N GLY A 165 50.28 25.81 -24.39
CA GLY A 165 51.01 27.03 -24.00
C GLY A 165 52.53 26.86 -24.13
N LEU A 166 53.07 25.72 -23.70
CA LEU A 166 54.50 25.41 -23.84
C LEU A 166 54.93 25.28 -25.31
N HIS A 167 54.10 24.68 -26.17
CA HIS A 167 54.36 24.66 -27.61
C HIS A 167 54.42 26.06 -28.20
N GLN A 168 53.50 26.96 -27.84
CA GLN A 168 53.55 28.35 -28.32
C GLN A 168 54.82 29.08 -27.87
N ILE A 169 55.26 28.87 -26.62
CA ILE A 169 56.51 29.45 -26.11
C ILE A 169 57.71 28.88 -26.88
N LEU A 170 57.71 27.57 -27.15
CA LEU A 170 58.76 26.92 -27.93
C LEU A 170 58.85 27.52 -29.35
N ASP A 171 57.72 27.74 -30.02
CA ASP A 171 57.67 28.35 -31.34
C ASP A 171 58.21 29.78 -31.32
N GLN A 172 57.83 30.58 -30.31
CA GLN A 172 58.34 31.94 -30.12
C GLN A 172 59.86 31.97 -29.87
N LEU A 173 60.37 31.07 -29.03
CA LEU A 173 61.81 30.95 -28.79
C LEU A 173 62.56 30.49 -30.03
N THR A 174 61.97 29.61 -30.84
CA THR A 174 62.54 29.14 -32.10
C THR A 174 62.65 30.27 -33.12
N ALA A 175 61.60 31.10 -33.25
CA ALA A 175 61.63 32.29 -34.10
C ALA A 175 62.68 33.32 -33.63
N CYS A 176 62.74 33.60 -32.32
CA CYS A 176 63.75 34.49 -31.75
C CYS A 176 65.18 33.98 -32.01
N ARG A 177 65.39 32.65 -31.91
CA ARG A 177 66.69 32.05 -32.24
C ARG A 177 67.05 32.27 -33.71
N SER A 178 66.14 32.00 -34.65
CA SER A 178 66.41 32.24 -36.07
C SER A 178 66.68 33.70 -36.39
N ASP A 179 65.98 34.63 -35.74
CA ASP A 179 66.21 36.06 -35.92
C ASP A 179 67.61 36.48 -35.44
N LEU A 180 68.06 35.93 -34.31
CA LEU A 180 69.41 36.15 -33.80
C LEU A 180 70.49 35.48 -34.67
N ASP A 181 70.23 34.28 -35.19
CA ASP A 181 71.13 33.58 -36.12
C ASP A 181 71.34 34.44 -37.39
N ILE A 182 70.26 34.98 -37.97
CA ILE A 182 70.31 35.89 -39.12
C ILE A 182 71.08 37.18 -38.78
N GLN A 183 70.85 37.79 -37.61
CA GLN A 183 71.62 38.97 -37.20
C GLN A 183 73.11 38.67 -37.05
N CYS A 184 73.47 37.48 -36.54
CA CYS A 184 74.86 37.07 -36.43
C CYS A 184 75.51 36.88 -37.80
N GLU A 185 74.81 36.25 -38.76
CA GLU A 185 75.27 36.09 -40.14
C GLU A 185 75.48 37.45 -40.82
N ASN A 186 74.52 38.37 -40.70
CA ASN A 186 74.63 39.73 -41.25
C ASN A 186 75.85 40.48 -40.69
N LEU A 187 76.08 40.43 -39.38
CA LEU A 187 77.24 41.06 -38.76
C LEU A 187 78.56 40.41 -39.19
N GLN A 188 78.58 39.09 -39.40
CA GLN A 188 79.76 38.41 -39.95
C GLN A 188 80.06 38.85 -41.38
N ASP A 189 79.04 39.01 -42.21
CA ASP A 189 79.17 39.51 -43.58
C ASP A 189 79.63 40.97 -43.62
N GLU A 190 79.09 41.84 -42.76
CA GLU A 190 79.56 43.22 -42.60
C GLU A 190 81.04 43.27 -42.20
N LEU A 191 81.47 42.47 -41.23
CA LEU A 191 82.87 42.36 -40.83
C LEU A 191 83.76 41.87 -41.98
N CYS A 192 83.29 40.91 -42.77
CA CYS A 192 84.00 40.41 -43.95
C CYS A 192 84.16 41.50 -45.00
N CYS A 193 83.10 42.25 -45.30
CA CYS A 193 83.11 43.39 -46.22
C CYS A 193 84.08 44.48 -45.76
N LEU A 194 84.04 44.88 -44.49
CA LEU A 194 84.95 45.89 -43.94
C LEU A 194 86.41 45.46 -44.01
N ARG A 195 86.71 44.18 -43.75
CA ARG A 195 88.08 43.63 -43.88
C ARG A 195 88.57 43.69 -45.33
N LYS A 196 87.73 43.31 -46.30
CA LYS A 196 88.07 43.41 -47.74
C LYS A 196 88.31 44.85 -48.17
N ASN A 197 87.40 45.76 -47.81
CA ASN A 197 87.55 47.19 -48.10
C ASN A 197 88.86 47.76 -47.53
N HIS A 198 89.21 47.38 -46.30
CA HIS A 198 90.47 47.81 -45.69
C HIS A 198 91.70 47.31 -46.45
N GLU A 199 91.70 46.04 -46.87
CA GLU A 199 92.78 45.46 -47.66
C GLU A 199 92.90 46.13 -49.04
N GLU A 200 91.78 46.39 -49.71
CA GLU A 200 91.76 47.11 -50.99
C GLU A 200 92.34 48.53 -50.87
N VAL A 201 91.91 49.29 -49.86
CA VAL A 201 92.44 50.64 -49.59
C VAL A 201 93.95 50.58 -49.28
N ARG A 202 94.39 49.59 -48.49
CA ARG A 202 95.82 49.40 -48.19
C ARG A 202 96.63 49.12 -49.45
N VAL A 203 96.12 48.29 -50.36
CA VAL A 203 96.75 48.00 -51.66
C VAL A 203 96.85 49.26 -52.50
N ILE A 204 95.79 50.06 -52.58
CA ILE A 204 95.74 51.33 -53.35
C ILE A 204 96.71 52.38 -52.80
N ILE A 205 96.87 52.50 -51.48
CA ILE A 205 97.76 53.49 -50.85
C ILE A 205 99.24 53.06 -50.91
N SER A 206 99.52 51.75 -51.02
CA SER A 206 100.89 51.22 -51.01
C SER A 206 101.88 51.83 -52.03
N PRO A 207 101.47 52.23 -53.26
CA PRO A 207 102.35 52.89 -54.22
C PRO A 207 102.61 54.36 -53.87
N PHE A 208 101.65 55.04 -53.24
CA PHE A 208 101.77 56.45 -52.85
C PHE A 208 102.67 56.65 -51.63
N ASN A 209 102.74 55.68 -50.71
CA ASN A 209 103.63 55.74 -49.53
C ASN A 209 105.10 55.37 -49.82
N LYS A 210 105.42 54.93 -51.05
CA LYS A 210 106.78 54.56 -51.48
C LYS A 210 107.53 55.67 -52.24
N ILE A 211 106.88 56.80 -52.46
CA ILE A 211 107.45 58.04 -53.02
C ILE A 211 107.68 59.00 -51.85
#